data_AF-A0A7J3EFR7-F1
#
_entry.id   AF-A0A7J3EFR7-F1
#
_cell.length_a   1.000
_cell.length_b   1.000
_cell.length_c   1.000
_cell.angle_alpha   90.00
_cell.angle_beta   90.00
_cell.angle_gamma   90.00
#
_symmetry.space_group_name_H-M   'P 1'
#
loop_
_entity.id
_entity.type
_entity.pdbx_description
1 polymer ?
#
loop_
_entity_poly.entity_id
_entity_poly.type
_entity_poly.pdbx_seq_one_letter_code
_entity_poly.pdbx_strand_id
1 'polypeptide(L)'
;MSLKISDLGERSLIKQIWRIVKVDPEELLGAGLDDAIAKEVGEGLVLVAHTDMWVERSDLLPGMSWYLAGRKAVVANISDMAAKGAKPLGILFSIGLPSNLSLESFNELVKGIG
;
A
#
# COMPACT_ATOMS: atom_id res chain seq x y z
N MET A 1 -21.90 11.17 23.32
CA MET A 1 -20.44 11.01 23.15
C MET A 1 -20.17 10.84 21.67
N SER A 2 -19.08 11.39 21.14
CA SER A 2 -18.67 11.15 19.76
C SER A 2 -18.09 9.74 19.63
N LEU A 3 -18.39 9.07 18.51
CA LEU A 3 -17.77 7.79 18.14
C LEU A 3 -16.27 8.01 17.89
N LYS A 4 -15.44 7.06 18.33
CA LYS A 4 -14.00 7.02 18.04
C LYS A 4 -13.72 6.04 16.91
N ILE A 5 -12.57 6.21 16.26
CA ILE A 5 -12.05 5.29 15.24
C ILE A 5 -11.99 3.84 15.76
N SER A 6 -11.55 3.66 17.01
CA SER A 6 -11.46 2.36 17.67
C SER A 6 -12.78 1.60 17.76
N ASP A 7 -13.91 2.30 17.68
CA ASP A 7 -15.24 1.71 17.87
C ASP A 7 -15.81 1.15 16.55
N LEU A 8 -15.26 1.55 15.40
CA LEU A 8 -15.80 1.22 14.07
C LEU A 8 -15.09 0.04 13.41
N GLY A 9 -13.78 -0.10 13.64
CA GLY A 9 -12.92 -1.05 12.95
C GLY A 9 -12.66 -0.69 11.48
N GLU A 10 -11.68 -1.37 10.88
CA GLU A 10 -11.12 -1.05 9.56
C GLU A 10 -12.17 -1.09 8.43
N ARG A 11 -12.91 -2.19 8.28
CA ARG A 11 -13.90 -2.34 7.20
C ARG A 11 -14.98 -1.27 7.22
N SER A 12 -15.39 -0.82 8.41
CA SER A 12 -16.38 0.25 8.55
C SER A 12 -15.78 1.59 8.15
N LEU A 13 -14.52 1.85 8.51
CA LEU A 13 -13.82 3.07 8.11
C LEU A 13 -13.61 3.13 6.60
N ILE A 14 -13.22 2.02 5.95
CA ILE A 14 -13.11 1.95 4.48
C ILE A 14 -14.44 2.35 3.83
N LYS A 15 -15.57 1.79 4.30
CA LYS A 15 -16.91 2.18 3.82
C LYS A 15 -17.22 3.66 4.04
N GLN A 16 -16.75 4.26 5.14
CA GLN A 16 -16.93 5.69 5.39
C GLN A 16 -16.08 6.54 4.44
N ILE A 17 -14.84 6.13 4.15
CA ILE A 17 -13.98 6.80 3.18
C ILE A 17 -14.67 6.88 1.82
N TRP A 18 -15.19 5.74 1.32
CA TRP A 18 -15.89 5.69 0.03
C TRP A 18 -17.19 6.48 -0.05
N ARG A 19 -17.79 6.83 1.10
CA ARG A 19 -18.95 7.74 1.15
C ARG A 19 -18.57 9.21 1.07
N ILE A 20 -17.32 9.54 1.41
CA ILE A 20 -16.82 10.92 1.49
C ILE A 20 -16.04 11.29 0.24
N VAL A 21 -15.20 10.39 -0.27
CA VAL A 21 -14.36 10.66 -1.44
C VAL A 21 -15.17 10.58 -2.72
N LYS A 22 -14.79 11.40 -3.71
CA LYS A 22 -15.39 11.31 -5.05
C LYS A 22 -14.86 10.05 -5.73
N VAL A 23 -15.79 9.20 -6.16
CA VAL A 23 -15.49 8.03 -6.98
C VAL A 23 -15.41 8.44 -8.45
N ASP A 24 -14.41 7.93 -9.15
CA ASP A 24 -14.35 8.01 -10.60
C ASP A 24 -15.35 7.00 -11.21
N PRO A 25 -16.38 7.43 -11.96
CA PRO A 25 -17.33 6.52 -12.57
C PRO A 25 -16.72 5.61 -13.66
N GLU A 26 -15.51 5.93 -14.13
CA GLU A 26 -14.77 5.14 -15.12
C GLU A 26 -13.77 4.16 -14.48
N GLU A 27 -13.76 4.04 -13.15
CA GLU A 27 -12.93 3.06 -12.44
C GLU A 27 -13.42 1.63 -12.74
N LEU A 28 -12.49 0.74 -13.08
CA LEU A 28 -12.79 -0.57 -13.67
C LEU A 28 -12.94 -1.71 -12.65
N LEU A 29 -12.50 -1.55 -11.40
CA LEU A 29 -12.54 -2.57 -10.34
C LEU A 29 -13.73 -2.40 -9.37
N GLY A 30 -14.68 -1.51 -9.67
CA GLY A 30 -15.91 -1.35 -8.92
C GLY A 30 -15.81 -0.41 -7.72
N ALA A 31 -14.81 0.46 -7.69
CA ALA A 31 -14.59 1.58 -6.77
C ALA A 31 -14.98 1.31 -5.31
N GLY A 32 -14.01 0.79 -4.55
CA GLY A 32 -14.17 0.46 -3.14
C GLY A 32 -14.67 -0.94 -2.85
N LEU A 33 -14.70 -1.80 -3.87
CA LEU A 33 -14.84 -3.24 -3.74
C LEU A 33 -13.50 -3.98 -3.80
N ASP A 34 -12.42 -3.28 -4.14
CA ASP A 34 -11.11 -3.86 -4.38
C ASP A 34 -9.99 -2.99 -3.74
N ASP A 35 -8.82 -3.59 -3.54
CA ASP A 35 -7.63 -3.03 -2.89
C ASP A 35 -6.73 -2.28 -3.88
N ALA A 36 -7.11 -2.22 -5.16
CA ALA A 36 -6.48 -1.43 -6.21
C ALA A 36 -7.52 -0.60 -6.97
N ILE A 37 -7.04 0.36 -7.76
CA ILE A 37 -7.84 1.08 -8.76
C ILE A 37 -7.30 0.81 -10.15
N ALA A 38 -8.19 0.73 -11.13
CA ALA A 38 -7.83 0.59 -12.54
C ALA A 38 -8.59 1.59 -13.41
N LYS A 39 -7.89 2.18 -14.37
CA LYS A 39 -8.46 3.14 -15.32
C LYS A 39 -7.87 2.97 -16.71
N GLU A 40 -8.71 3.08 -17.74
CA GLU A 40 -8.24 3.13 -19.13
C GLU A 40 -7.50 4.45 -19.38
N VAL A 41 -6.29 4.35 -19.92
CA VAL A 41 -5.43 5.50 -20.25
C VAL A 41 -5.27 5.70 -21.76
N GLY A 42 -6.07 4.99 -22.57
CA GLY A 42 -6.10 5.05 -24.02
C GLY A 42 -5.47 3.83 -24.69
N GLU A 43 -5.79 3.63 -25.98
CA GLU A 43 -5.24 2.55 -26.82
C GLU A 43 -5.44 1.13 -26.25
N GLY A 44 -6.49 0.93 -25.45
CA GLY A 44 -6.74 -0.34 -24.76
C GLY A 44 -5.77 -0.63 -23.60
N LEU A 45 -4.99 0.36 -23.18
CA LEU A 45 -4.12 0.26 -22.01
C LEU A 45 -4.88 0.63 -20.74
N VAL A 46 -4.70 -0.19 -19.71
CA VAL A 46 -5.26 0.02 -18.38
C VAL A 46 -4.13 0.27 -17.40
N LEU A 47 -4.17 1.43 -16.73
CA LEU A 47 -3.31 1.72 -15.60
C LEU A 47 -3.93 1.14 -14.34
N VAL A 48 -3.17 0.32 -13.62
CA VAL A 48 -3.55 -0.18 -12.30
C VAL A 48 -2.64 0.47 -11.27
N ALA A 49 -3.24 1.06 -10.24
CA ALA A 49 -2.53 1.70 -9.14
C ALA A 49 -2.98 1.10 -7.80
N HIS A 50 -2.01 0.87 -6.94
CA HIS A 50 -2.19 0.35 -5.59
C HIS A 50 -1.12 0.97 -4.69
N THR A 51 -1.44 1.10 -3.42
CA THR A 51 -0.47 1.49 -2.40
C THR A 51 -0.79 0.75 -1.10
N ASP A 52 0.26 0.30 -0.45
CA ASP A 52 0.20 -0.25 0.90
C ASP A 52 1.32 0.33 1.76
N MET A 53 1.07 0.41 3.07
CA MET A 53 1.99 0.98 4.04
C MET A 53 2.60 -0.13 4.88
N TRP A 54 3.93 -0.12 4.99
CA TRP A 54 4.64 -0.94 5.96
C TRP A 54 4.89 -0.12 7.23
N VAL A 55 4.51 -0.63 8.40
CA VAL A 55 4.68 0.05 9.69
C VAL A 55 5.49 -0.82 10.64
N GLU A 56 6.63 -0.32 11.12
CA GLU A 56 7.57 -1.08 11.97
C GLU A 56 6.89 -1.83 13.11
N ARG A 57 5.99 -1.16 13.83
CA ARG A 57 5.31 -1.73 15.00
C ARG A 57 4.46 -2.95 14.68
N SER A 58 3.85 -3.02 13.51
CA SER A 58 2.96 -4.12 13.09
C SER A 58 3.67 -5.13 12.21
N ASP A 59 4.60 -4.68 11.37
CA ASP A 59 5.07 -5.46 10.23
C ASP A 59 6.48 -6.02 10.38
N LEU A 60 7.26 -5.48 11.32
CA LEU A 60 8.58 -6.00 11.66
C LEU A 60 8.46 -7.18 12.62
N LEU A 61 8.71 -8.38 12.11
CA LEU A 61 8.67 -9.59 12.93
C LEU A 61 9.96 -9.73 13.77
N PRO A 62 9.92 -10.40 14.93
CA PRO A 62 11.11 -10.69 15.72
C PRO A 62 12.19 -11.38 14.88
N GLY A 63 13.39 -10.80 14.85
CA GLY A 63 14.54 -11.32 14.09
C GLY A 63 14.55 -10.99 12.59
N MET A 64 13.57 -10.24 12.09
CA MET A 64 13.57 -9.76 10.70
C MET A 64 14.67 -8.71 10.50
N SER A 65 15.51 -8.89 9.48
CA SER A 65 16.49 -7.87 9.09
C SER A 65 15.83 -6.72 8.34
N TRP A 66 16.47 -5.54 8.35
CA TRP A 66 15.98 -4.38 7.60
C TRP A 66 15.95 -4.62 6.07
N TYR A 67 16.87 -5.42 5.54
CA TYR A 67 16.79 -5.88 4.15
C TYR A 67 15.50 -6.65 3.87
N LEU A 68 15.14 -7.60 4.72
CA LEU A 68 13.88 -8.35 4.57
C LEU A 68 12.65 -7.46 4.79
N ALA A 69 12.73 -6.46 5.67
CA ALA A 69 11.67 -5.46 5.85
C ALA A 69 11.44 -4.68 4.54
N GLY A 70 12.51 -4.21 3.88
CA GLY A 70 12.43 -3.56 2.56
C GLY A 70 11.84 -4.48 1.49
N ARG A 71 12.28 -5.75 1.43
CA ARG A 71 11.71 -6.76 0.51
C ARG A 71 10.22 -6.97 0.77
N LYS A 72 9.81 -7.09 2.03
CA LYS A 72 8.41 -7.30 2.42
C LYS A 72 7.54 -6.11 1.99
N ALA A 73 8.00 -4.88 2.21
CA ALA A 73 7.27 -3.67 1.82
C ALA A 73 7.00 -3.59 0.31
N VAL A 74 7.97 -4.01 -0.51
CA VAL A 74 7.81 -4.07 -1.98
C VAL A 74 6.91 -5.22 -2.40
N VAL A 75 7.11 -6.41 -1.83
CA VAL A 75 6.33 -7.61 -2.19
C VAL A 75 4.86 -7.46 -1.86
N ALA A 76 4.50 -6.80 -0.74
CA ALA A 76 3.11 -6.53 -0.38
C ALA A 76 2.38 -5.78 -1.51
N ASN A 77 2.96 -4.67 -1.99
CA ASN A 77 2.41 -3.88 -3.08
C ASN A 77 2.35 -4.65 -4.42
N ILE A 78 3.42 -5.39 -4.75
CA ILE A 78 3.47 -6.16 -5.99
C ILE A 78 2.45 -7.30 -5.99
N SER A 79 2.23 -7.95 -4.85
CA SER A 79 1.30 -9.06 -4.70
C SER A 79 -0.12 -8.64 -5.07
N ASP A 80 -0.57 -7.48 -4.56
CA ASP A 80 -1.92 -6.99 -4.85
C ASP A 80 -2.09 -6.62 -6.32
N MET A 81 -1.09 -5.98 -6.93
CA MET A 81 -1.11 -5.74 -8.38
C MET A 81 -1.16 -7.04 -9.19
N ALA A 82 -0.35 -8.03 -8.82
CA ALA A 82 -0.30 -9.32 -9.50
C ALA A 82 -1.63 -10.08 -9.37
N ALA A 83 -2.32 -9.96 -8.24
CA ALA A 83 -3.65 -10.54 -8.02
C ALA A 83 -4.73 -9.96 -8.96
N LYS A 84 -4.52 -8.77 -9.51
CA LYS A 84 -5.39 -8.15 -10.53
C LYS A 84 -4.97 -8.47 -11.97
N GLY A 85 -3.97 -9.32 -12.16
CA GLY A 85 -3.40 -9.63 -13.47
C GLY A 85 -2.59 -8.48 -14.08
N ALA A 86 -2.29 -7.44 -13.29
CA ALA A 86 -1.50 -6.32 -13.75
C ALA A 86 -0.01 -6.67 -13.77
N LYS A 87 0.71 -6.23 -14.80
CA LYS A 87 2.16 -6.29 -14.84
C LYS A 87 2.74 -5.07 -14.11
N PRO A 88 3.50 -5.24 -13.01
CA PRO A 88 4.11 -4.11 -12.32
C PRO A 88 5.08 -3.35 -13.24
N LEU A 89 4.94 -2.02 -13.28
CA LEU A 89 5.79 -1.12 -14.07
C LEU A 89 6.86 -0.43 -13.22
N GLY A 90 6.57 -0.22 -11.95
CA GLY A 90 7.43 0.44 -10.98
C GLY A 90 6.70 0.60 -9.65
N ILE A 91 7.41 1.11 -8.65
CA ILE A 91 6.85 1.41 -7.33
C ILE A 91 7.18 2.85 -6.96
N LEU A 92 6.22 3.55 -6.36
CA LEU A 92 6.46 4.81 -5.67
C LEU A 92 6.63 4.50 -4.19
N PHE A 93 7.67 5.06 -3.57
CA PHE A 93 7.97 4.79 -2.18
C PHE A 93 8.11 6.08 -1.38
N SER A 94 7.53 6.10 -0.18
CA SER A 94 7.63 7.19 0.79
C SER A 94 8.03 6.59 2.13
N ILE A 95 9.02 7.19 2.79
CA ILE A 95 9.59 6.64 4.03
C ILE A 95 9.55 7.69 5.14
N GLY A 96 8.90 7.36 6.24
CA GLY A 96 9.09 8.01 7.54
C GLY A 96 10.07 7.19 8.37
N LEU A 97 11.13 7.82 8.86
CA LEU A 97 12.18 7.15 9.64
C LEU A 97 12.28 7.74 11.04
N PRO A 98 12.48 6.91 12.09
CA PRO A 98 12.78 7.44 13.40
C PRO A 98 14.22 7.97 13.44
N SER A 99 14.45 9.04 14.20
CA SER A 99 15.74 9.75 14.23
C SER A 99 16.89 8.91 14.79
N ASN A 100 16.60 7.82 15.49
CA ASN A 100 17.58 6.90 16.07
C ASN A 100 17.89 5.68 15.18
N LEU A 101 17.34 5.58 13.96
CA LEU A 101 17.67 4.48 13.05
C LEU A 101 19.14 4.55 12.63
N SER A 102 19.87 3.44 12.73
CA SER A 102 21.27 3.41 12.31
C SER A 102 21.40 3.52 10.78
N LEU A 103 22.49 4.14 10.31
CA LEU A 103 22.79 4.25 8.88
C LEU A 103 22.92 2.86 8.22
N GLU A 104 23.46 1.87 8.94
CA GLU A 104 23.54 0.49 8.47
C GLU A 104 22.15 -0.10 8.23
N SER A 105 21.23 0.06 9.19
CA SER A 105 19.84 -0.39 9.06
C SER A 105 19.12 0.29 7.91
N PHE A 106 19.33 1.61 7.75
CA PHE A 106 18.79 2.36 6.63
C PHE A 106 19.31 1.84 5.28
N ASN A 107 20.62 1.60 5.16
CA ASN A 107 21.21 1.07 3.94
C ASN A 107 20.66 -0.33 3.60
N GLU A 108 20.51 -1.19 4.60
CA GLU A 108 19.89 -2.51 4.42
C GLU A 108 18.42 -2.39 3.98
N LEU A 109 17.65 -1.49 4.59
CA LEU A 109 16.27 -1.21 4.19
C LEU A 109 16.18 -0.78 2.72
N VAL A 110 17.00 0.19 2.30
CA VAL A 110 17.02 0.69 0.92
C VAL A 110 17.43 -0.40 -0.06
N LYS A 111 18.48 -1.19 0.23
CA LYS A 111 18.85 -2.36 -0.59
C LYS A 111 17.71 -3.39 -0.70
N GLY A 112 16.94 -3.54 0.36
CA GLY A 112 15.75 -4.40 0.37
C GLY A 112 14.67 -3.85 -0.58
N ILE A 113 14.49 -2.54 -0.64
CA ILE A 113 13.51 -1.92 -1.54
C ILE A 113 13.93 -2.08 -3.01
N GLY A 114 15.19 -1.81 -3.35
CA GLY A 114 15.70 -1.97 -4.71
C GLY A 114 16.93 -1.12 -5.00
#